data_AF-A0AAW6H5X1-F1
#
_entry.id   AF-A0AAW6H5X1-F1
#
_cell.length_a   1.000
_cell.length_b   1.000
_cell.length_c   1.000
_cell.angle_alpha   90.00
_cell.angle_beta   90.00
_cell.angle_gamma   90.00
#
_symmetry.space_group_name_H-M   'P 1'
#
loop_
_entity.id
_entity.type
_entity.pdbx_description
1 polymer ?
#
loop_
_entity_poly.entity_id
_entity_poly.type
_entity_poly.pdbx_seq_one_letter_code
_entity_poly.pdbx_strand_id
1 'polypeptide(L)'
;TEIFFLPQKTDFTPICFGLDPEDNTKLTDDPETAKPIVLDEAGVYYEIDINVKESTYSMRTYSVTEATNPMKYEYGKPCFDRWENGESFIDFYIGWGGSPQDAGNQLFAQDKNNPHLFYYPENGTWTLEAGEEMNFIISNYHPDGWWDHVEWRCDDSQNVEKFGYFSKKGDVNPNWEGTNQRWEDGSMVGDNWMKPTVTVTGNYRFEFDAHLGRGKIVPAN
;
A
#
# COMPACT_ATOMS: atom_id res chain seq x y z
N THR A 1 -2.21 16.31 -10.14
CA THR A 1 -2.93 16.05 -8.89
C THR A 1 -2.62 17.15 -7.90
N GLU A 2 -3.63 17.65 -7.19
CA GLU A 2 -3.45 18.66 -6.14
C GLU A 2 -3.54 17.98 -4.77
N ILE A 3 -2.58 18.24 -3.89
CA ILE A 3 -2.53 17.63 -2.56
C ILE A 3 -2.33 18.67 -1.46
N PHE A 4 -2.76 18.29 -0.26
CA PHE A 4 -2.51 18.98 0.99
C PHE A 4 -2.08 17.96 2.04
N PHE A 5 -1.44 18.43 3.11
CA PHE A 5 -1.02 17.58 4.21
C PHE A 5 -1.82 17.90 5.46
N LEU A 6 -2.44 16.86 6.03
CA LEU A 6 -3.30 16.98 7.19
C LEU A 6 -2.61 16.29 8.38
N PRO A 7 -2.50 16.95 9.54
CA PRO A 7 -2.07 16.28 10.78
C PRO A 7 -3.20 15.46 11.42
N GLN A 8 -4.37 15.40 10.79
CA GLN A 8 -5.54 14.62 11.19
C GLN A 8 -6.13 13.81 10.02
N LYS A 9 -6.95 12.80 10.32
CA LYS A 9 -7.42 11.83 9.34
C LYS A 9 -8.59 12.30 8.45
N THR A 10 -9.41 13.25 8.89
CA THR A 10 -10.78 13.37 8.33
C THR A 10 -11.16 14.76 7.83
N ASP A 11 -10.42 15.82 8.18
CA ASP A 11 -10.87 17.19 7.92
C ASP A 11 -9.68 18.10 7.57
N PHE A 12 -9.95 19.13 6.79
CA PHE A 12 -9.00 20.21 6.47
C PHE A 12 -8.93 21.25 7.59
N THR A 13 -9.89 21.25 8.49
CA THR A 13 -9.95 22.12 9.66
C THR A 13 -9.64 21.34 10.95
N PRO A 14 -9.04 21.97 11.97
CA PRO A 14 -8.62 23.37 12.02
C PRO A 14 -7.26 23.66 11.36
N ILE A 15 -6.51 22.63 10.93
CA ILE A 15 -5.13 22.78 10.44
C ILE A 15 -4.98 22.06 9.10
N CYS A 16 -4.46 22.73 8.08
CA CYS A 16 -4.12 22.13 6.80
C CYS A 16 -2.81 22.73 6.28
N PHE A 17 -1.82 21.88 5.98
CA PHE A 17 -0.58 22.35 5.39
C PHE A 17 -0.68 22.34 3.86
N GLY A 18 -0.53 23.53 3.28
CA GLY A 18 -0.38 23.76 1.84
C GLY A 18 0.60 24.89 1.57
N LEU A 19 0.75 25.28 0.31
CA LEU A 19 1.62 26.38 -0.08
C LEU A 19 1.09 27.72 0.45
N ASP A 20 1.99 28.51 1.03
CA ASP A 20 1.68 29.88 1.42
C ASP A 20 1.36 30.71 0.16
N PRO A 21 0.17 31.35 0.09
CA PRO A 21 -0.24 32.09 -1.08
C PRO A 21 0.66 33.30 -1.42
N GLU A 22 1.38 33.84 -0.43
CA GLU A 22 2.31 34.96 -0.54
C GLU A 22 3.76 34.52 -0.81
N ASP A 23 4.12 33.28 -0.43
CA ASP A 23 5.44 32.69 -0.67
C ASP A 23 5.33 31.17 -0.95
N ASN A 24 5.16 30.81 -2.22
CA ASN A 24 5.02 29.41 -2.63
C ASN A 24 6.25 28.51 -2.34
N THR A 25 7.34 29.02 -1.75
CA THR A 25 8.46 28.19 -1.24
C THR A 25 8.25 27.73 0.20
N LYS A 26 7.18 28.17 0.85
CA LYS A 26 6.83 27.86 2.23
C LYS A 26 5.47 27.21 2.35
N LEU A 27 5.26 26.63 3.52
CA LEU A 27 3.97 26.11 3.94
C LEU A 27 3.24 27.11 4.84
N THR A 28 1.93 27.18 4.68
CA THR A 28 1.00 27.76 5.66
C THR A 28 0.14 26.65 6.25
N ASP A 29 -0.29 26.82 7.50
CA ASP A 29 -1.20 25.90 8.21
C ASP A 29 -2.66 26.42 8.24
N ASP A 30 -2.91 27.57 7.63
CA ASP A 30 -4.22 28.21 7.52
C ASP A 30 -5.08 27.58 6.41
N PRO A 31 -6.13 26.82 6.76
CA PRO A 31 -6.95 26.12 5.77
C PRO A 31 -7.74 27.04 4.85
N GLU A 32 -7.98 28.31 5.23
CA GLU A 32 -8.74 29.26 4.39
C GLU A 32 -7.90 29.83 3.25
N THR A 33 -6.57 29.80 3.38
CA THR A 33 -5.66 30.48 2.44
C THR A 33 -4.63 29.55 1.81
N ALA A 34 -4.39 28.37 2.39
CA ALA A 34 -3.48 27.37 1.85
C ALA A 34 -3.80 27.02 0.40
N LYS A 35 -2.78 27.10 -0.47
CA LYS A 35 -2.85 26.59 -1.85
C LYS A 35 -2.38 25.13 -1.91
N PRO A 36 -2.87 24.31 -2.85
CA PRO A 36 -2.42 22.93 -2.96
C PRO A 36 -0.96 22.86 -3.42
N ILE A 37 -0.27 21.80 -3.01
CA ILE A 37 0.96 21.36 -3.67
C ILE A 37 0.57 20.58 -4.92
N VAL A 38 1.14 20.94 -6.06
CA VAL A 38 0.77 20.36 -7.37
C VAL A 38 1.77 19.26 -7.75
N LEU A 39 1.25 18.06 -7.99
CA LEU A 39 1.96 16.93 -8.59
C LEU A 39 1.63 16.90 -10.08
N ASP A 40 2.58 17.25 -10.93
CA ASP A 40 2.42 17.49 -12.37
C ASP A 40 3.06 16.44 -13.29
N GLU A 41 3.81 15.49 -12.74
CA GLU A 41 4.48 14.40 -13.43
C GLU A 41 3.79 13.05 -13.12
N ALA A 42 3.38 12.34 -14.17
CA ALA A 42 2.75 11.04 -14.06
C ALA A 42 3.78 9.91 -14.22
N GLY A 43 3.52 8.76 -13.61
CA GLY A 43 4.39 7.58 -13.74
C GLY A 43 5.70 7.66 -12.94
N VAL A 44 5.73 8.50 -11.91
CA VAL A 44 6.84 8.66 -10.97
C VAL A 44 6.33 8.54 -9.53
N TYR A 45 7.25 8.24 -8.61
CA TYR A 45 7.01 8.43 -7.18
C TYR A 45 7.46 9.82 -6.77
N TYR A 46 6.73 10.39 -5.82
CA TYR A 46 7.06 11.65 -5.17
C TYR A 46 7.59 11.38 -3.78
N GLU A 47 8.78 11.89 -3.49
CA GLU A 47 9.29 12.01 -2.12
C GLU A 47 9.09 13.47 -1.68
N ILE A 48 8.33 13.66 -0.60
CA ILE A 48 7.98 14.97 -0.08
C ILE A 48 8.39 15.03 1.38
N ASP A 49 9.36 15.90 1.68
CA ASP A 49 9.80 16.18 3.04
C ASP A 49 9.14 17.46 3.53
N ILE A 50 8.56 17.38 4.73
CA ILE A 50 7.83 18.49 5.34
C ILE A 50 8.45 18.81 6.68
N ASN A 51 8.85 20.06 6.87
CA ASN A 51 9.24 20.58 8.17
C ASN A 51 8.19 21.59 8.65
N VAL A 52 7.23 21.11 9.42
CA VAL A 52 6.15 21.93 9.98
C VAL A 52 6.63 23.00 10.95
N LYS A 53 7.81 22.83 11.56
CA LYS A 53 8.38 23.80 12.51
C LYS A 53 8.99 25.00 11.78
N GLU A 54 9.60 24.75 10.63
CA GLU A 54 10.24 25.79 9.81
C GLU A 54 9.33 26.30 8.69
N SER A 55 8.15 25.69 8.53
CA SER A 55 7.22 25.97 7.43
C SER A 55 7.87 25.80 6.05
N THR A 56 8.75 24.79 5.92
CA THR A 56 9.46 24.48 4.67
C THR A 56 9.08 23.09 4.16
N TYR A 57 9.24 22.90 2.86
CA TYR A 57 9.09 21.60 2.21
C TYR A 57 10.12 21.42 1.10
N SER A 58 10.44 20.18 0.79
CA SER A 58 11.13 19.80 -0.45
C SER A 58 10.40 18.66 -1.12
N MET A 59 10.49 18.63 -2.45
CA MET A 59 9.87 17.60 -3.25
C MET A 59 10.85 17.19 -4.34
N ARG A 60 10.98 15.87 -4.53
CA ARG A 60 11.67 15.30 -5.68
C ARG A 60 10.86 14.13 -6.23
N THR A 61 11.11 13.82 -7.49
CA THR A 61 10.59 12.61 -8.13
C THR A 61 11.68 11.55 -8.24
N TYR A 62 11.26 10.30 -8.27
CA TYR A 62 12.09 9.18 -8.70
C TYR A 62 11.25 8.22 -9.54
N SER A 63 11.92 7.53 -10.46
CA SER A 63 11.26 6.68 -11.44
C SER A 63 10.71 5.40 -10.81
N VAL A 64 9.67 4.84 -11.44
CA VAL A 64 9.17 3.50 -11.10
C VAL A 64 10.27 2.43 -11.18
N THR A 65 11.25 2.59 -12.07
CA THR A 65 12.37 1.63 -12.20
C THR A 65 13.39 1.72 -11.07
N GLU A 66 13.50 2.86 -10.40
CA GLU A 66 14.35 3.02 -9.21
C GLU A 66 13.68 2.45 -7.97
N ALA A 67 12.35 2.38 -7.94
CA ALA A 67 11.60 1.81 -6.85
C ALA A 67 11.83 0.29 -6.71
N THR A 68 11.79 -0.19 -5.46
CA THR A 68 11.93 -1.61 -5.14
C THR A 68 10.80 -2.06 -4.22
N ASN A 69 10.22 -3.23 -4.48
CA ASN A 69 9.25 -3.85 -3.57
C ASN A 69 9.88 -5.07 -2.88
N PRO A 70 9.31 -5.56 -1.77
CA PRO A 70 9.89 -6.66 -1.00
C PRO A 70 9.76 -8.03 -1.67
N MET A 71 8.94 -8.17 -2.72
CA MET A 71 8.65 -9.47 -3.33
C MET A 71 9.83 -9.99 -4.12
N LYS A 72 10.29 -11.19 -3.76
CA LYS A 72 11.37 -11.90 -4.47
C LYS A 72 10.93 -12.52 -5.80
N TYR A 73 9.63 -12.77 -5.96
CA TYR A 73 9.05 -13.50 -7.09
C TYR A 73 8.51 -12.55 -8.17
N GLU A 74 8.57 -12.98 -9.43
CA GLU A 74 7.97 -12.24 -10.54
C GLU A 74 6.47 -12.56 -10.62
N TYR A 75 5.64 -11.52 -10.59
CA TYR A 75 4.19 -11.66 -10.60
C TYR A 75 3.67 -12.34 -11.87
N GLY A 76 2.76 -13.30 -11.73
CA GLY A 76 2.14 -14.03 -12.84
C GLY A 76 3.10 -14.95 -13.60
N LYS A 77 4.26 -15.29 -13.03
CA LYS A 77 5.22 -16.24 -13.63
C LYS A 77 5.33 -17.53 -12.83
N PRO A 78 5.64 -18.67 -13.48
CA PRO A 78 5.84 -19.95 -12.82
C PRO A 78 7.19 -19.98 -12.08
N CYS A 79 7.32 -19.17 -11.03
CA CYS A 79 8.53 -19.01 -10.24
C CYS A 79 8.32 -19.35 -8.76
N PHE A 80 7.12 -19.77 -8.37
CA PHE A 80 6.83 -20.18 -6.99
C PHE A 80 6.89 -21.70 -6.86
N ASP A 81 7.87 -22.21 -6.12
CA ASP A 81 8.10 -23.63 -5.95
C ASP A 81 7.00 -24.26 -5.08
N ARG A 82 6.13 -25.05 -5.70
CA ARG A 82 4.96 -25.64 -5.05
C ARG A 82 5.31 -26.67 -3.99
N TRP A 83 6.50 -27.26 -4.07
CA TRP A 83 6.92 -28.37 -3.19
C TRP A 83 8.20 -28.07 -2.40
N GLU A 84 8.76 -26.86 -2.52
CA GLU A 84 10.06 -26.46 -1.97
C GLU A 84 11.19 -27.46 -2.30
N ASN A 85 11.08 -28.13 -3.44
CA ASN A 85 12.00 -29.19 -3.86
C ASN A 85 12.62 -28.95 -5.24
N GLY A 86 12.24 -27.86 -5.91
CA GLY A 86 12.73 -27.45 -7.23
C GLY A 86 12.11 -28.21 -8.41
N GLU A 87 11.07 -29.03 -8.20
CA GLU A 87 10.53 -29.90 -9.25
C GLU A 87 9.30 -29.32 -9.96
N SER A 88 8.47 -28.53 -9.27
CA SER A 88 7.21 -28.00 -9.81
C SER A 88 7.02 -26.56 -9.38
N PHE A 89 6.85 -25.69 -10.37
CA PHE A 89 6.60 -24.27 -10.14
C PHE A 89 5.18 -23.90 -10.56
N ILE A 90 4.52 -23.10 -9.73
CA ILE A 90 3.23 -22.48 -10.01
C ILE A 90 3.41 -20.98 -10.22
N ASP A 91 2.43 -20.37 -10.87
CA ASP A 91 2.40 -18.93 -11.06
C ASP A 91 2.32 -18.22 -9.70
N PHE A 92 3.19 -17.23 -9.51
CA PHE A 92 3.18 -16.42 -8.30
C PHE A 92 2.11 -15.33 -8.39
N TYR A 93 1.18 -15.33 -7.44
CA TYR A 93 0.22 -14.26 -7.26
C TYR A 93 0.11 -13.87 -5.79
N ILE A 94 -0.36 -12.65 -5.55
CA ILE A 94 -0.81 -12.18 -4.24
C ILE A 94 -2.28 -11.81 -4.36
N GLY A 95 -2.98 -11.96 -3.24
CA GLY A 95 -4.34 -11.51 -3.05
C GLY A 95 -4.58 -11.27 -1.58
N TRP A 96 -5.84 -11.07 -1.22
CA TRP A 96 -6.26 -10.98 0.18
C TRP A 96 -7.19 -12.10 0.59
N GLY A 97 -7.15 -12.47 1.86
CA GLY A 97 -8.02 -13.50 2.41
C GLY A 97 -7.63 -13.92 3.81
N GLY A 98 -8.32 -14.94 4.32
CA GLY A 98 -8.02 -15.56 5.61
C GLY A 98 -7.00 -16.71 5.53
N SER A 99 -6.51 -17.02 4.33
CA SER A 99 -5.48 -18.03 4.08
C SER A 99 -4.84 -17.84 2.70
N PRO A 100 -3.68 -18.48 2.43
CA PRO A 100 -3.09 -18.52 1.09
C PRO A 100 -4.02 -19.15 0.04
N GLN A 101 -4.93 -20.05 0.41
CA GLN A 101 -5.96 -20.51 -0.52
C GLN A 101 -7.02 -19.43 -0.78
N ASP A 102 -7.50 -18.78 0.28
CA ASP A 102 -8.55 -17.75 0.17
C ASP A 102 -8.05 -16.55 -0.63
N ALA A 103 -6.77 -16.19 -0.50
CA ALA A 103 -6.11 -15.19 -1.34
C ALA A 103 -6.29 -15.49 -2.84
N GLY A 104 -6.33 -16.77 -3.23
CA GLY A 104 -6.58 -17.22 -4.59
C GLY A 104 -7.97 -16.90 -5.14
N ASN A 105 -8.97 -16.70 -4.26
CA ASN A 105 -10.31 -16.28 -4.68
C ASN A 105 -10.40 -14.77 -4.94
N GLN A 106 -9.37 -14.03 -4.51
CA GLN A 106 -9.38 -12.59 -4.46
C GLN A 106 -8.00 -12.03 -4.87
N LEU A 107 -7.48 -12.58 -5.96
CA LEU A 107 -6.19 -12.20 -6.53
C LEU A 107 -6.20 -10.75 -6.98
N PHE A 108 -5.09 -10.08 -6.72
CA PHE A 108 -4.88 -8.73 -7.23
C PHE A 108 -4.51 -8.78 -8.71
N ALA A 109 -4.65 -7.65 -9.39
CA ALA A 109 -4.03 -7.42 -10.69
C ALA A 109 -2.86 -6.46 -10.50
N GLN A 110 -1.74 -6.76 -11.15
CA GLN A 110 -0.59 -5.86 -11.19
C GLN A 110 -0.82 -4.78 -12.23
N ASP A 111 -0.48 -3.53 -11.92
CA ASP A 111 -0.52 -2.45 -12.90
C ASP A 111 0.52 -2.68 -14.00
N LYS A 112 0.13 -2.37 -15.24
CA LYS A 112 0.96 -2.63 -16.43
C LYS A 112 2.15 -1.69 -16.56
N ASN A 113 2.08 -0.52 -15.93
CA ASN A 113 3.10 0.52 -16.00
C ASN A 113 3.88 0.66 -14.69
N ASN A 114 3.33 0.17 -13.57
CA ASN A 114 3.99 0.16 -12.27
C ASN A 114 3.92 -1.24 -11.62
N PRO A 115 5.01 -2.03 -11.64
CA PRO A 115 5.03 -3.39 -11.08
C PRO A 115 4.93 -3.43 -9.55
N HIS A 116 4.95 -2.28 -8.87
CA HIS A 116 4.76 -2.20 -7.43
C HIS A 116 3.30 -1.93 -7.04
N LEU A 117 2.45 -1.53 -8.00
CA LEU A 117 1.05 -1.19 -7.77
C LEU A 117 0.13 -2.36 -8.15
N PHE A 118 -0.80 -2.66 -7.25
CA PHE A 118 -1.75 -3.76 -7.34
C PHE A 118 -3.16 -3.26 -7.06
N TYR A 119 -4.15 -3.96 -7.59
CA TYR A 119 -5.55 -3.63 -7.37
C TYR A 119 -6.50 -4.82 -7.36
N TYR A 120 -7.64 -4.63 -6.70
CA TYR A 120 -8.75 -5.59 -6.68
C TYR A 120 -10.10 -4.88 -6.76
N PRO A 121 -11.07 -5.41 -7.54
CA PRO A 121 -10.92 -6.51 -8.48
C PRO A 121 -10.15 -6.07 -9.74
N GLU A 122 -9.65 -7.01 -10.54
CA GLU A 122 -9.07 -6.70 -11.86
C GLU A 122 -10.08 -5.99 -12.77
N ASN A 123 -11.33 -6.47 -12.73
CA ASN A 123 -12.43 -5.99 -13.55
C ASN A 123 -13.65 -5.68 -12.68
N GLY A 124 -14.32 -4.55 -12.96
CA GLY A 124 -15.54 -4.13 -12.26
C GLY A 124 -15.26 -3.50 -10.90
N THR A 125 -16.14 -3.76 -9.94
CA THR A 125 -16.10 -3.18 -8.60
C THR A 125 -16.37 -4.24 -7.54
N TRP A 126 -15.87 -4.02 -6.34
CA TRP A 126 -16.15 -4.81 -5.16
C TRP A 126 -17.17 -4.07 -4.28
N THR A 127 -18.36 -4.64 -4.15
CA THR A 127 -19.45 -4.05 -3.36
C THR A 127 -19.27 -4.38 -1.89
N LEU A 128 -19.33 -3.35 -1.05
CA LEU A 128 -19.23 -3.44 0.40
C LEU A 128 -20.46 -2.83 1.06
N GLU A 129 -20.89 -3.39 2.18
CA GLU A 129 -22.00 -2.87 2.96
C GLU A 129 -21.52 -2.15 4.23
N ALA A 130 -22.12 -1.01 4.57
CA ALA A 130 -21.86 -0.34 5.83
C ALA A 130 -22.12 -1.28 7.02
N GLY A 131 -21.17 -1.34 7.95
CA GLY A 131 -21.17 -2.26 9.09
C GLY A 131 -20.51 -3.60 8.82
N GLU A 132 -20.10 -3.90 7.58
CA GLU A 132 -19.31 -5.10 7.27
C GLU A 132 -17.94 -5.01 7.97
N GLU A 133 -17.65 -5.99 8.81
CA GLU A 133 -16.34 -6.15 9.44
C GLU A 133 -15.43 -6.95 8.52
N MET A 134 -14.37 -6.30 8.04
CA MET A 134 -13.34 -6.99 7.28
C MET A 134 -12.49 -7.88 8.20
N ASN A 135 -11.87 -8.91 7.62
CA ASN A 135 -10.86 -9.70 8.32
C ASN A 135 -9.97 -10.44 7.30
N PHE A 136 -8.85 -9.83 6.95
CA PHE A 136 -7.96 -10.38 5.92
C PHE A 136 -6.49 -10.01 6.17
N ILE A 137 -5.61 -10.71 5.47
CA ILE A 137 -4.24 -10.28 5.20
C ILE A 137 -4.01 -10.20 3.70
N ILE A 138 -2.92 -9.55 3.26
CA ILE A 138 -2.42 -9.71 1.90
C ILE A 138 -1.38 -10.83 1.95
N SER A 139 -1.54 -11.86 1.12
CA SER A 139 -0.69 -13.05 1.14
C SER A 139 -0.47 -13.58 -0.28
N ASN A 140 0.59 -14.35 -0.47
CA ASN A 140 0.76 -15.18 -1.65
C ASN A 140 -0.41 -16.16 -1.79
N TYR A 141 -0.80 -16.45 -3.02
CA TYR A 141 -1.64 -17.59 -3.31
C TYR A 141 -0.84 -18.88 -3.23
N HIS A 142 -1.40 -19.90 -2.58
CA HIS A 142 -0.90 -21.27 -2.71
C HIS A 142 -2.08 -22.27 -2.63
N PRO A 143 -2.26 -23.18 -3.61
CA PRO A 143 -3.38 -24.12 -3.62
C PRO A 143 -3.40 -25.06 -2.42
N ASP A 144 -2.22 -25.41 -1.90
CA ASP A 144 -2.05 -26.29 -0.74
C ASP A 144 -1.86 -25.52 0.58
N GLY A 145 -1.98 -24.18 0.58
CA GLY A 145 -2.09 -23.37 1.81
C GLY A 145 -0.81 -23.06 2.52
N TRP A 146 0.24 -22.79 1.76
CA TRP A 146 1.56 -22.53 2.29
C TRP A 146 1.69 -21.09 2.72
N TRP A 147 1.83 -20.92 4.02
CA TRP A 147 1.90 -19.64 4.72
C TRP A 147 3.31 -19.05 4.70
N ASP A 148 3.36 -17.74 4.97
CA ASP A 148 4.54 -16.98 5.36
C ASP A 148 5.67 -16.84 4.32
N HIS A 149 5.39 -17.08 3.04
CA HIS A 149 6.35 -16.77 1.96
C HIS A 149 6.34 -15.28 1.64
N VAL A 150 5.19 -14.72 1.26
CA VAL A 150 5.04 -13.30 0.94
C VAL A 150 3.74 -12.81 1.55
N GLU A 151 3.83 -11.94 2.55
CA GLU A 151 2.65 -11.39 3.22
C GLU A 151 2.86 -9.94 3.61
N TRP A 152 1.74 -9.26 3.88
CA TRP A 152 1.72 -7.97 4.55
C TRP A 152 0.74 -7.98 5.72
N ARG A 153 1.20 -7.39 6.83
CA ARG A 153 0.43 -7.17 8.06
C ARG A 153 0.27 -5.68 8.28
N CYS A 154 -0.79 -5.27 8.94
CA CYS A 154 -1.04 -3.85 9.19
C CYS A 154 -0.38 -3.35 10.47
N ASP A 155 -0.22 -2.04 10.58
CA ASP A 155 0.21 -1.37 11.80
C ASP A 155 -0.89 -1.39 12.88
N ASP A 156 -2.13 -1.08 12.49
CA ASP A 156 -3.32 -1.12 13.35
C ASP A 156 -4.45 -1.89 12.64
N SER A 157 -5.06 -2.87 13.31
CA SER A 157 -6.09 -3.72 12.69
C SER A 157 -7.38 -2.99 12.34
N GLN A 158 -7.76 -1.94 13.08
CA GLN A 158 -9.01 -1.22 12.83
C GLN A 158 -8.77 0.02 11.97
N ASN A 159 -7.62 0.67 12.14
CA ASN A 159 -7.27 1.95 11.55
C ASN A 159 -5.97 1.85 10.74
N VAL A 160 -5.96 0.93 9.78
CA VAL A 160 -4.80 0.60 8.94
C VAL A 160 -4.26 1.85 8.23
N GLU A 161 -2.99 2.17 8.42
CA GLU A 161 -2.29 3.24 7.68
C GLU A 161 -1.14 2.66 6.85
N LYS A 162 -0.47 1.61 7.36
CA LYS A 162 0.74 1.05 6.76
C LYS A 162 0.69 -0.47 6.73
N PHE A 163 1.31 -1.03 5.70
CA PHE A 163 1.45 -2.46 5.48
C PHE A 163 2.93 -2.85 5.58
N GLY A 164 3.26 -3.63 6.60
CA GLY A 164 4.61 -4.11 6.84
C GLY A 164 4.84 -5.46 6.18
N TYR A 165 5.94 -5.59 5.43
CA TYR A 165 6.29 -6.85 4.79
C TYR A 165 6.61 -7.91 5.84
N PHE A 166 6.04 -9.10 5.64
CA PHE A 166 6.12 -10.20 6.58
C PHE A 166 6.35 -11.52 5.84
N SER A 167 7.58 -12.02 5.85
CA SER A 167 7.93 -13.33 5.35
C SER A 167 8.65 -14.11 6.45
N LYS A 168 8.07 -15.20 6.98
CA LYS A 168 8.82 -16.08 7.91
C LYS A 168 9.83 -16.94 7.17
N LYS A 169 9.58 -17.25 5.91
CA LYS A 169 10.55 -17.98 5.07
C LYS A 169 11.80 -17.15 4.76
N GLY A 170 11.68 -15.82 4.79
CA GLY A 170 12.77 -14.92 4.41
C GLY A 170 12.87 -14.76 2.90
N ASP A 171 11.77 -14.95 2.17
CA ASP A 171 11.69 -14.64 0.75
C ASP A 171 11.59 -13.13 0.57
N VAL A 172 12.75 -12.49 0.49
CA VAL A 172 12.90 -11.04 0.37
C VAL A 172 13.62 -10.74 -0.92
N ASN A 173 13.14 -9.74 -1.66
CA ASN A 173 13.89 -9.14 -2.76
C ASN A 173 15.23 -8.59 -2.22
N PRO A 174 16.39 -9.07 -2.69
CA PRO A 174 17.69 -8.61 -2.18
C PRO A 174 17.98 -7.14 -2.47
N ASN A 175 17.27 -6.52 -3.42
CA ASN A 175 17.41 -5.10 -3.75
C ASN A 175 16.45 -4.20 -2.95
N TRP A 176 15.55 -4.77 -2.14
CA TRP A 176 14.63 -3.98 -1.35
C TRP A 176 15.35 -3.26 -0.21
N GLU A 177 15.10 -1.97 -0.07
CA GLU A 177 15.77 -1.11 0.93
C GLU A 177 15.19 -1.29 2.34
N GLY A 178 14.01 -1.89 2.46
CA GLY A 178 13.37 -2.17 3.75
C GLY A 178 13.92 -3.41 4.46
N THR A 179 13.36 -3.71 5.63
CA THR A 179 13.75 -4.87 6.43
C THR A 179 12.55 -5.78 6.68
N ASN A 180 12.71 -7.07 6.39
CA ASN A 180 11.64 -8.06 6.59
C ASN A 180 11.19 -8.11 8.06
N GLN A 181 9.87 -8.11 8.28
CA GLN A 181 9.23 -8.11 9.60
C GLN A 181 9.64 -6.92 10.49
N ARG A 182 10.05 -5.79 9.90
CA ARG A 182 10.42 -4.58 10.63
C ARG A 182 9.82 -3.34 9.97
N TRP A 183 9.40 -2.40 10.81
CA TRP A 183 9.08 -1.05 10.39
C TRP A 183 10.37 -0.23 10.21
N GLU A 184 10.26 0.95 9.60
CA GLU A 184 11.39 1.88 9.40
C GLU A 184 12.05 2.31 10.71
N ASP A 185 11.29 2.37 11.81
CA ASP A 185 11.81 2.67 13.15
C ASP A 185 12.52 1.49 13.84
N GLY A 186 12.60 0.33 13.17
CA GLY A 186 13.23 -0.89 13.66
C GLY A 186 12.35 -1.73 14.61
N SER A 187 11.13 -1.30 14.91
CA SER A 187 10.17 -2.12 15.65
C SER A 187 9.62 -3.26 14.78
N MET A 188 9.11 -4.33 15.42
CA MET A 188 8.67 -5.51 14.67
C MET A 188 7.30 -5.29 14.02
N VAL A 189 7.15 -5.81 12.80
CA VAL A 189 5.83 -6.02 12.20
C VAL A 189 5.13 -7.14 12.97
N GLY A 190 4.02 -6.81 13.63
CA GLY A 190 3.20 -7.78 14.35
C GLY A 190 2.36 -8.64 13.40
N ASP A 191 1.83 -9.75 13.92
CA ASP A 191 0.83 -10.57 13.21
C ASP A 191 -0.56 -9.93 13.28
N ASN A 192 -0.65 -8.71 12.74
CA ASN A 192 -1.85 -7.90 12.74
C ASN A 192 -2.58 -8.07 11.41
N TRP A 193 -3.85 -8.48 11.52
CA TRP A 193 -4.75 -8.62 10.37
C TRP A 193 -5.52 -7.34 10.13
N MET A 194 -5.86 -7.06 8.88
CA MET A 194 -6.70 -5.94 8.51
C MET A 194 -8.15 -6.28 8.85
N LYS A 195 -8.72 -5.48 9.76
CA LYS A 195 -10.10 -5.62 10.25
C LYS A 195 -10.89 -4.30 10.26
N PRO A 196 -10.75 -3.40 9.26
CA PRO A 196 -11.54 -2.18 9.25
C PRO A 196 -13.03 -2.51 9.14
N THR A 197 -13.87 -1.67 9.75
CA THR A 197 -15.32 -1.71 9.52
C THR A 197 -15.66 -0.79 8.37
N VAL A 198 -16.42 -1.29 7.40
CA VAL A 198 -16.93 -0.48 6.29
C VAL A 198 -17.91 0.55 6.84
N THR A 199 -17.69 1.83 6.57
CA THR A 199 -18.54 2.91 7.12
C THR A 199 -19.64 3.36 6.17
N VAL A 200 -19.48 3.12 4.86
CA VAL A 200 -20.42 3.55 3.82
C VAL A 200 -20.65 2.38 2.86
N THR A 201 -21.91 2.11 2.51
CA THR A 201 -22.24 1.12 1.48
C THR A 201 -21.88 1.69 0.11
N GLY A 202 -21.24 0.89 -0.73
CA GLY A 202 -20.85 1.35 -2.05
C GLY A 202 -20.10 0.30 -2.86
N ASN A 203 -19.69 0.74 -4.04
CA ASN A 203 -18.79 0.01 -4.91
C ASN A 203 -17.39 0.58 -4.77
N TYR A 204 -16.42 -0.31 -4.63
CA TYR A 204 -15.04 0.05 -4.33
C TYR A 204 -14.05 -0.69 -5.20
N ARG A 205 -12.82 -0.18 -5.18
CA ARG A 205 -11.61 -0.86 -5.61
C ARG A 205 -10.61 -0.79 -4.45
N PHE A 206 -9.90 -1.87 -4.20
CA PHE A 206 -8.71 -1.84 -3.36
C PHE A 206 -7.49 -1.53 -4.23
N GLU A 207 -6.65 -0.61 -3.76
CA GLU A 207 -5.36 -0.27 -4.36
C GLU A 207 -4.27 -0.52 -3.33
N PHE A 208 -3.18 -1.17 -3.73
CA PHE A 208 -2.08 -1.51 -2.86
C PHE A 208 -0.74 -1.29 -3.56
N ASP A 209 0.13 -0.51 -2.94
CA ASP A 209 1.49 -0.25 -3.39
C ASP A 209 2.47 -0.99 -2.49
N ALA A 210 3.09 -2.03 -3.05
CA ALA A 210 4.04 -2.89 -2.35
C ALA A 210 5.41 -2.22 -2.13
N HIS A 211 5.76 -1.18 -2.91
CA HIS A 211 6.98 -0.41 -2.68
C HIS A 211 6.80 0.52 -1.48
N LEU A 212 5.68 1.24 -1.42
CA LEU A 212 5.38 2.18 -0.33
C LEU A 212 4.86 1.50 0.94
N GLY A 213 4.37 0.26 0.84
CA GLY A 213 3.67 -0.41 1.94
C GLY A 213 2.40 0.36 2.33
N ARG A 214 1.63 0.79 1.34
CA ARG A 214 0.40 1.58 1.51
C ARG A 214 -0.72 0.97 0.67
N GLY A 215 -1.93 1.04 1.19
CA GLY A 215 -3.10 0.55 0.49
C GLY A 215 -4.35 1.28 0.95
N LYS A 216 -5.37 1.31 0.09
CA LYS A 216 -6.60 2.04 0.32
C LYS A 216 -7.76 1.39 -0.42
N ILE A 217 -8.95 1.50 0.17
CA ILE A 217 -10.21 1.16 -0.48
C ILE A 217 -10.77 2.47 -1.02
N VAL A 218 -10.86 2.59 -2.35
CA VAL A 218 -11.33 3.79 -3.04
C VAL A 218 -12.72 3.54 -3.64
N PRO A 219 -13.66 4.50 -3.54
CA PRO A 219 -14.92 4.42 -4.27
C PRO A 219 -14.68 4.22 -5.78
N ALA A 220 -15.44 3.31 -6.39
CA ALA A 220 -15.39 2.99 -7.81
C ALA A 220 -16.79 3.13 -8.41
N ASN A 221 -16.90 3.92 -9.48
CA ASN A 221 -18.16 4.19 -10.18
C ASN A 221 -18.35 3.28 -11.39
#